data_AF-A0A1I0R0B3-F1
#
_entry.id   AF-A0A1I0R0B3-F1
#
_cell.length_a   1.000
_cell.length_b   1.000
_cell.length_c   1.000
_cell.angle_alpha   90.00
_cell.angle_beta   90.00
_cell.angle_gamma   90.00
#
_symmetry.space_group_name_H-M   'P 1'
#
loop_
_entity.id
_entity.type
_entity.pdbx_description
1 polymer ?
#
loop_
_entity_poly.entity_id
_entity_poly.type
_entity_poly.pdbx_seq_one_letter_code
_entity_poly.pdbx_strand_id
1 'polypeptide(L)'
;MDVSRLKNAFIRSFHIITALFTMTIVLTFGAIAITGETLPSSMIGRLILIFVLLLPLVMLKIYLSGSKWAQNRPYVLMNIIFMPFFYLVAVTGLFAFNDEYAASNIFIVTPVFLITFTVIQVLIYLRKKIATDKLNDALENYHKEHSENGENE
;
A
#
# COMPACT_ATOMS: atom_id res chain seq x y z
N MET A 1 -13.32 -21.59 3.44
CA MET A 1 -12.35 -20.56 2.98
C MET A 1 -12.55 -20.40 1.48
N ASP A 2 -12.87 -19.19 1.00
CA ASP A 2 -13.22 -18.99 -0.41
C ASP A 2 -11.95 -18.92 -1.28
N VAL A 3 -11.66 -20.02 -1.97
CA VAL A 3 -10.44 -20.23 -2.77
C VAL A 3 -10.30 -19.17 -3.88
N SER A 4 -11.42 -18.73 -4.44
CA SER A 4 -11.44 -17.69 -5.48
C SER A 4 -10.92 -16.35 -4.96
N ARG A 5 -11.32 -15.99 -3.74
CA ARG A 5 -10.89 -14.76 -3.06
C ARG A 5 -9.44 -14.80 -2.64
N LEU A 6 -8.97 -15.96 -2.19
CA LEU A 6 -7.55 -16.17 -1.87
C LEU A 6 -6.68 -15.98 -3.13
N LYS A 7 -7.07 -16.62 -4.25
CA LYS A 7 -6.37 -16.50 -5.53
C LYS A 7 -6.34 -15.05 -6.01
N ASN A 8 -7.46 -14.35 -5.94
CA ASN A 8 -7.54 -12.94 -6.33
C ASN A 8 -6.68 -12.03 -5.45
N ALA A 9 -6.65 -12.28 -4.13
CA ALA A 9 -5.79 -11.55 -3.20
C ALA A 9 -4.30 -11.78 -3.53
N PHE A 10 -3.91 -13.04 -3.78
CA PHE A 10 -2.55 -13.41 -4.18
C PHE A 10 -2.13 -12.69 -5.46
N ILE A 11 -2.91 -12.82 -6.55
CA ILE A 11 -2.59 -12.19 -7.84
C ILE A 11 -2.44 -10.67 -7.69
N ARG A 12 -3.37 -9.99 -7.00
CA ARG A 12 -3.29 -8.54 -6.79
C ARG A 12 -2.08 -8.15 -5.95
N SER A 13 -1.82 -8.88 -4.87
CA SER A 13 -0.64 -8.62 -4.03
C SER A 13 0.66 -8.81 -4.81
N PHE A 14 0.75 -9.86 -5.64
CA PHE A 14 1.90 -10.12 -6.47
C PHE A 14 2.16 -8.98 -7.46
N HIS A 15 1.14 -8.47 -8.15
CA HIS A 15 1.31 -7.32 -9.06
C HIS A 15 1.82 -6.07 -8.35
N ILE A 16 1.28 -5.77 -7.16
CA ILE A 16 1.73 -4.61 -6.35
C ILE A 16 3.19 -4.79 -5.93
N ILE A 17 3.53 -5.96 -5.41
CA ILE A 17 4.88 -6.30 -4.94
C ILE A 17 5.89 -6.26 -6.09
N THR A 18 5.55 -6.85 -7.24
CA THR A 18 6.40 -6.82 -8.44
C THR A 18 6.61 -5.40 -8.94
N ALA A 19 5.57 -4.56 -8.98
CA ALA A 19 5.71 -3.15 -9.38
C ALA A 19 6.64 -2.38 -8.42
N LEU A 20 6.49 -2.57 -7.11
CA LEU A 20 7.34 -1.94 -6.11
C LEU A 20 8.80 -2.45 -6.18
N PHE A 21 8.99 -3.75 -6.41
CA PHE A 21 10.31 -4.37 -6.58
C PHE A 21 11.02 -3.79 -7.81
N THR A 22 10.35 -3.75 -8.96
CA THR A 22 10.89 -3.16 -10.18
C THR A 22 11.23 -1.68 -9.99
N MET A 23 10.35 -0.90 -9.35
CA MET A 23 10.62 0.51 -9.06
C MET A 23 11.85 0.67 -8.15
N THR A 24 11.99 -0.19 -7.14
CA THR A 24 13.15 -0.18 -6.23
C THR A 24 14.44 -0.51 -6.96
N ILE A 25 14.43 -1.50 -7.85
CA ILE A 25 15.57 -1.83 -8.71
C ILE A 25 15.95 -0.63 -9.57
N VAL A 26 14.99 -0.03 -10.30
CA VAL A 26 15.23 1.11 -11.17
C VAL A 26 15.83 2.29 -10.40
N LEU A 27 15.28 2.61 -9.23
CA LEU A 27 15.81 3.69 -8.38
C LEU A 27 17.22 3.38 -7.87
N THR A 28 17.49 2.12 -7.51
CA THR A 28 18.81 1.70 -7.03
C THR A 28 19.85 1.84 -8.14
N PHE A 29 19.58 1.28 -9.34
CA PHE A 29 20.46 1.41 -10.51
C PHE A 29 20.62 2.87 -10.97
N GLY A 30 19.56 3.67 -10.89
CA GLY A 30 19.62 5.10 -11.17
C GLY A 30 20.54 5.86 -10.20
N ALA A 31 20.47 5.56 -8.90
CA ALA A 31 21.34 6.15 -7.90
C ALA A 31 22.82 5.78 -8.15
N ILE A 32 23.10 4.52 -8.47
CA ILE A 32 24.45 4.04 -8.80
C ILE A 32 25.01 4.73 -10.04
N ALA A 33 24.20 4.91 -11.07
CA ALA A 33 24.65 5.61 -12.28
C ALA A 33 25.09 7.06 -11.97
N ILE A 34 24.56 7.66 -10.91
CA ILE A 34 24.91 9.02 -10.46
C ILE A 34 26.12 9.00 -9.51
N THR A 35 26.18 8.06 -8.56
CA THR A 35 27.23 8.02 -7.54
C THR A 35 28.50 7.29 -7.98
N GLY A 36 28.42 6.43 -8.99
CA GLY A 36 29.53 5.61 -9.47
C GLY A 36 29.91 4.43 -8.55
N GLU A 37 29.13 4.19 -7.49
CA GLU A 37 29.41 3.14 -6.50
C GLU A 37 28.98 1.75 -7.00
N THR A 38 29.71 0.70 -6.60
CA THR A 38 29.35 -0.68 -6.94
C THR A 38 28.42 -1.27 -5.89
N LEU A 39 27.42 -2.05 -6.34
CA LEU A 39 26.55 -2.76 -5.42
C LEU A 39 27.22 -4.01 -4.85
N PRO A 40 27.17 -4.21 -3.53
CA PRO A 40 27.45 -5.52 -2.98
C PRO A 40 26.42 -6.53 -3.50
N SER A 41 26.89 -7.69 -3.96
CA SER A 41 26.04 -8.76 -4.52
C SER A 41 24.99 -9.27 -3.51
N SER A 42 25.24 -9.11 -2.21
CA SER A 42 24.31 -9.42 -1.13
C SER A 42 23.08 -8.49 -1.09
N MET A 43 23.13 -7.30 -1.71
CA MET A 43 22.02 -6.34 -1.71
C MET A 43 20.78 -6.89 -2.42
N ILE A 44 20.95 -7.61 -3.53
CA ILE A 44 19.83 -8.21 -4.27
C ILE A 44 19.14 -9.28 -3.41
N GLY A 45 19.91 -10.11 -2.72
CA GLY A 45 19.36 -11.12 -1.80
C GLY A 45 18.59 -10.50 -0.64
N ARG A 46 19.14 -9.42 -0.04
CA ARG A 46 18.49 -8.64 1.03
C ARG A 46 17.18 -7.98 0.53
N LEU A 47 17.17 -7.42 -0.69
CA LEU A 47 15.96 -6.89 -1.33
C LEU A 47 14.90 -7.98 -1.51
N ILE A 48 15.25 -9.12 -2.11
CA ILE A 48 14.31 -10.23 -2.32
C ILE A 48 13.68 -10.65 -0.99
N LEU A 49 14.46 -10.78 0.07
CA LEU A 49 13.97 -11.16 1.40
C LEU A 49 12.90 -10.19 1.92
N ILE A 50 13.10 -8.88 1.79
CA ILE A 50 12.14 -7.87 2.24
C ILE A 50 10.83 -7.96 1.45
N PHE A 51 10.90 -8.16 0.13
CA PHE A 51 9.70 -8.31 -0.70
C PHE A 51 8.97 -9.63 -0.45
N VAL A 52 9.69 -10.69 -0.12
CA VAL A 52 9.12 -11.97 0.34
C VAL A 52 8.36 -11.78 1.66
N LEU A 53 8.87 -10.97 2.60
CA LEU A 53 8.17 -10.64 3.85
C LEU A 53 6.95 -9.72 3.63
N LEU A 54 7.04 -8.78 2.68
CA LEU A 54 5.93 -7.89 2.33
C LEU A 54 4.76 -8.63 1.67
N LEU A 55 5.03 -9.62 0.83
CA LEU A 55 4.01 -10.35 0.06
C LEU A 55 2.87 -10.94 0.92
N PRO A 56 3.12 -11.75 1.97
CA PRO A 56 2.04 -12.29 2.80
C PRO A 56 1.28 -11.19 3.55
N LEU A 57 1.93 -10.11 3.95
CA LEU A 57 1.26 -8.98 4.62
C LEU A 57 0.32 -8.23 3.68
N VAL A 58 0.78 -7.93 2.45
CA VAL A 58 -0.06 -7.28 1.44
C VAL A 58 -1.21 -8.20 1.04
N MET A 59 -0.94 -9.49 0.86
CA MET A 59 -1.95 -10.50 0.57
C MET A 59 -3.01 -10.58 1.68
N LEU A 60 -2.59 -10.67 2.94
CA LEU A 60 -3.50 -10.70 4.10
C LEU A 60 -4.34 -9.43 4.18
N LYS A 61 -3.73 -8.26 3.98
CA LYS A 61 -4.45 -6.98 3.94
C LYS A 61 -5.51 -6.94 2.86
N ILE A 62 -5.19 -7.36 1.64
CA ILE A 62 -6.15 -7.39 0.52
C ILE A 62 -7.27 -8.39 0.80
N TYR A 63 -6.94 -9.56 1.34
CA TYR A 63 -7.91 -10.59 1.69
C TYR A 63 -8.91 -10.08 2.74
N LEU A 64 -8.43 -9.47 3.83
CA LEU A 64 -9.26 -8.91 4.90
C LEU A 64 -10.07 -7.69 4.42
N SER A 65 -9.52 -6.88 3.51
CA SER A 65 -10.22 -5.72 2.95
C SER A 65 -11.51 -6.10 2.22
N GLY A 66 -11.60 -7.32 1.68
CA GLY A 66 -12.83 -7.82 1.05
C GLY A 66 -13.83 -8.45 2.02
N SER A 67 -13.51 -8.56 3.31
CA SER A 67 -14.39 -9.21 4.30
C SER A 67 -15.61 -8.32 4.62
N LYS A 68 -16.72 -8.95 5.07
CA LYS A 68 -17.90 -8.22 5.56
C LYS A 68 -17.55 -7.25 6.69
N TRP A 69 -16.57 -7.60 7.51
CA TRP A 69 -16.07 -6.75 8.59
C TRP A 69 -15.41 -5.47 8.07
N ALA A 70 -14.61 -5.55 7.01
CA ALA A 70 -13.91 -4.41 6.44
C ALA A 70 -14.83 -3.46 5.65
N GLN A 71 -15.92 -3.96 5.08
CA GLN A 71 -16.89 -3.14 4.31
C GLN A 71 -17.58 -2.09 5.18
N ASN A 72 -17.78 -2.36 6.47
CA ASN A 72 -18.49 -1.47 7.39
C ASN A 72 -17.56 -0.52 8.16
N ARG A 73 -16.25 -0.51 7.86
CA ARG A 73 -15.25 0.27 8.61
C ARG A 73 -14.59 1.31 7.73
N PRO A 74 -14.21 2.48 8.30
CA PRO A 74 -13.41 3.46 7.59
C PRO A 74 -12.11 2.83 7.09
N TYR A 75 -11.74 3.11 5.84
CA TYR A 75 -10.54 2.54 5.23
C TYR A 75 -9.24 2.89 6.00
N VAL A 76 -9.22 4.05 6.65
CA VAL A 76 -8.10 4.49 7.49
C VAL A 76 -7.88 3.52 8.66
N LEU A 77 -8.95 3.02 9.29
CA LEU A 77 -8.86 2.10 10.43
C LEU A 77 -8.18 0.78 10.04
N MET A 78 -8.55 0.23 8.87
CA MET A 78 -7.90 -0.94 8.28
C MET A 78 -6.38 -0.71 8.12
N ASN A 79 -5.98 0.45 7.63
CA ASN A 79 -4.55 0.75 7.43
C ASN A 79 -3.80 0.94 8.74
N ILE A 80 -4.42 1.52 9.78
CA ILE A 80 -3.83 1.67 11.11
C ILE A 80 -3.55 0.30 11.74
N ILE A 81 -4.45 -0.68 11.58
CA ILE A 81 -4.24 -2.03 12.13
C ILE A 81 -3.04 -2.72 11.49
N PHE A 82 -2.83 -2.53 10.19
CA PHE A 82 -1.70 -3.11 9.47
C PHE A 82 -0.40 -2.29 9.58
N MET A 83 -0.49 -1.04 10.01
CA MET A 83 0.65 -0.13 10.17
C MET A 83 1.82 -0.72 10.97
N PRO A 84 1.64 -1.31 12.17
CA PRO A 84 2.76 -1.87 12.94
C PRO A 84 3.47 -3.00 12.18
N PHE A 85 2.75 -3.81 11.41
CA PHE A 85 3.35 -4.89 10.61
C PHE A 85 4.18 -4.33 9.44
N PHE A 86 3.68 -3.30 8.75
CA PHE A 86 4.47 -2.63 7.72
C PHE A 86 5.70 -1.93 8.30
N TYR A 87 5.56 -1.33 9.48
CA TYR A 87 6.68 -0.71 10.19
C TYR A 87 7.75 -1.76 10.56
N LEU A 88 7.34 -2.93 11.06
CA LEU A 88 8.27 -4.03 11.36
C LEU A 88 9.04 -4.50 10.13
N VAL A 89 8.41 -4.56 8.95
CA VAL A 89 9.14 -4.90 7.72
C VAL A 89 10.11 -3.79 7.32
N ALA A 90 9.72 -2.51 7.46
CA ALA A 90 10.62 -1.39 7.19
C ALA A 90 11.84 -1.40 8.12
N VAL A 91 11.65 -1.66 9.41
CA VAL A 91 12.73 -1.79 10.41
C VAL A 91 13.61 -3.00 10.11
N THR A 92 13.02 -4.16 9.79
CA THR A 92 13.78 -5.35 9.38
C THR A 92 14.61 -5.06 8.13
N GLY A 93 14.05 -4.35 7.16
CA GLY A 93 14.78 -3.93 5.96
C GLY A 93 15.95 -3.01 6.27
N LEU A 94 15.78 -2.07 7.21
CA LEU A 94 16.86 -1.20 7.66
C LEU A 94 18.02 -2.00 8.27
N PHE A 95 17.72 -2.95 9.15
CA PHE A 95 18.74 -3.82 9.74
C PHE A 95 19.37 -4.77 8.72
N ALA A 96 18.63 -5.15 7.67
CA ALA A 96 19.18 -5.97 6.60
C ALA A 96 20.18 -5.19 5.73
N PHE A 97 20.05 -3.86 5.59
CA PHE A 97 20.95 -3.06 4.74
C PHE A 97 22.05 -2.31 5.49
N ASN A 98 21.88 -2.05 6.79
CA ASN A 98 22.92 -1.43 7.61
C ASN A 98 23.58 -2.51 8.46
N ASP A 99 24.86 -2.80 8.17
CA ASP A 99 25.64 -3.78 8.93
C ASP A 99 25.96 -3.26 10.35
N GLU A 100 25.86 -1.95 10.59
CA GLU A 100 25.90 -1.35 11.92
C GLU A 100 24.49 -1.25 12.51
N TYR A 101 24.27 -1.98 13.61
CA TYR A 101 23.06 -1.90 14.45
C TYR A 101 23.00 -0.58 15.23
N ALA A 102 23.10 0.54 14.52
CA ALA A 102 22.97 1.84 15.15
C ALA A 102 21.49 2.08 15.42
N ALA A 103 21.06 1.87 16.66
CA ALA A 103 19.70 2.19 17.11
C ALA A 103 19.30 3.65 16.79
N SER A 104 20.29 4.54 16.56
CA SER A 104 20.13 5.89 16.01
C SER A 104 19.35 5.92 14.69
N ASN A 105 19.53 4.92 13.81
CA ASN A 105 18.85 4.85 12.53
C ASN A 105 17.34 4.63 12.66
N ILE A 106 16.88 4.02 13.77
CA ILE A 106 15.45 3.90 14.07
C ILE A 106 14.84 5.30 14.25
N PHE A 107 15.53 6.22 14.93
CA PHE A 107 15.03 7.58 15.15
C PHE A 107 14.84 8.37 13.86
N ILE A 108 15.51 8.00 12.77
CA ILE A 108 15.31 8.58 11.44
C ILE A 108 14.20 7.85 10.68
N VAL A 109 14.17 6.51 10.74
CA VAL A 109 13.18 5.74 9.98
C VAL A 109 11.78 5.82 10.55
N THR A 110 11.59 5.92 11.86
CA THR A 110 10.27 6.11 12.46
C THR A 110 9.55 7.35 11.89
N PRO A 111 10.11 8.58 11.96
CA PRO A 111 9.44 9.75 11.42
C PRO A 111 9.27 9.68 9.90
N VAL A 112 10.26 9.18 9.15
CA VAL A 112 10.13 8.99 7.69
C VAL A 112 8.98 8.05 7.36
N PHE A 113 8.86 6.94 8.08
CA PHE A 113 7.75 6.00 7.93
C PHE A 113 6.41 6.65 8.27
N LEU A 114 6.32 7.39 9.38
CA LEU A 114 5.09 8.07 9.80
C LEU A 114 4.63 9.11 8.77
N ILE A 115 5.55 9.92 8.25
CA ILE A 115 5.27 10.92 7.21
C ILE A 115 4.80 10.21 5.95
N THR A 116 5.55 9.22 5.47
CA THR A 116 5.20 8.45 4.27
C THR A 116 3.84 7.77 4.41
N PHE A 117 3.58 7.16 5.56
CA PHE A 117 2.31 6.52 5.87
C PHE A 117 1.15 7.53 5.82
N THR A 118 1.33 8.69 6.46
CA THR A 118 0.33 9.77 6.49
C THR A 118 0.03 10.29 5.09
N VAL A 119 1.06 10.58 4.30
CA VAL A 119 0.90 11.03 2.90
C VAL A 119 0.12 10.00 2.08
N ILE A 120 0.47 8.72 2.20
CA ILE A 120 -0.25 7.64 1.51
C ILE A 120 -1.72 7.57 1.98
N GLN A 121 -2.01 7.72 3.27
CA GLN A 121 -3.39 7.75 3.77
C GLN A 121 -4.20 8.90 3.15
N VAL A 122 -3.60 10.09 3.09
CA VAL A 122 -4.24 11.28 2.49
C VAL A 122 -4.52 11.05 1.01
N LEU A 123 -3.55 10.53 0.25
CA LEU A 123 -3.73 10.24 -1.18
C LEU A 123 -4.85 9.22 -1.42
N ILE A 124 -4.92 8.15 -0.61
CA ILE A 124 -5.98 7.15 -0.77
C ILE A 124 -7.34 7.73 -0.35
N TYR A 125 -7.38 8.54 0.70
CA TYR A 125 -8.60 9.25 1.10
C TYR A 125 -9.12 10.15 -0.01
N LEU A 126 -8.26 10.99 -0.60
CA LEU A 126 -8.62 11.87 -1.73
C LEU A 126 -9.13 11.08 -2.93
N ARG A 127 -8.44 10.00 -3.31
CA ARG A 127 -8.89 9.13 -4.42
C ARG A 127 -10.28 8.54 -4.17
N LYS A 128 -10.57 8.13 -2.94
CA LYS A 128 -11.89 7.60 -2.57
C LYS A 128 -12.94 8.69 -2.56
N LYS A 129 -12.63 9.85 -2.00
CA LYS A 129 -13.52 11.01 -1.99
C LYS A 129 -13.96 11.36 -3.41
N ILE A 130 -13.02 11.49 -4.35
CA ILE A 130 -13.32 11.77 -5.77
C ILE A 130 -14.25 10.71 -6.38
N ALA A 131 -14.06 9.42 -6.04
CA ALA A 131 -14.93 8.36 -6.55
C ALA A 131 -16.35 8.42 -5.94
N THR A 132 -16.45 8.79 -4.66
CA THR A 132 -17.74 9.00 -3.98
C THR A 132 -18.46 10.23 -4.49
N ASP A 133 -17.76 11.34 -4.69
CA ASP A 133 -18.35 12.59 -5.20
C ASP A 133 -18.97 12.35 -6.59
N LYS A 134 -18.25 11.67 -7.49
CA LYS A 134 -18.79 11.26 -8.81
C LYS A 134 -20.04 10.39 -8.74
N LEU A 135 -20.12 9.50 -7.74
CA LEU A 135 -21.27 8.63 -7.56
C LEU A 135 -22.48 9.41 -7.02
N ASN A 136 -22.24 10.37 -6.11
CA ASN A 136 -23.27 11.27 -5.61
C ASN A 136 -23.81 12.16 -6.74
N ASP A 137 -22.94 12.72 -7.58
CA ASP A 137 -23.36 13.51 -8.75
C ASP A 137 -24.23 12.67 -9.71
N ALA A 138 -23.85 11.41 -9.94
CA ALA A 138 -24.62 10.49 -10.77
C ALA A 138 -25.99 10.14 -10.16
N LEU A 139 -26.05 9.96 -8.83
CA LEU A 139 -27.31 9.72 -8.12
C LEU A 139 -28.21 10.95 -8.13
N GLU A 140 -27.65 12.15 -7.98
CA GLU A 140 -28.41 13.40 -8.02
C GLU A 140 -29.02 13.62 -9.41
N ASN A 141 -28.26 13.36 -10.48
CA ASN A 141 -28.77 13.43 -11.86
C ASN A 141 -29.87 12.38 -12.11
N TYR A 142 -29.67 11.14 -11.64
CA TYR A 142 -30.68 10.09 -11.74
C TYR A 142 -31.99 10.46 -11.01
N HIS A 143 -31.88 11.04 -9.81
CA HIS A 143 -33.02 11.50 -9.05
C HIS A 143 -33.76 12.65 -9.74
N LYS A 144 -33.04 13.63 -10.32
CA LYS A 144 -33.65 14.73 -11.09
C LYS A 144 -34.43 14.21 -12.30
N GLU A 145 -33.85 13.30 -13.07
CA GLU A 145 -34.51 12.69 -14.24
C GLU A 145 -35.77 11.88 -13.89
N HIS A 146 -35.84 11.31 -12.68
CA HIS A 146 -36.99 10.52 -12.24
C HIS A 146 -38.00 11.32 -11.40
N SER A 147 -37.61 12.43 -10.76
CA SER A 147 -38.54 13.33 -10.08
C SER A 147 -39.31 14.20 -11.07
N GLU A 148 -38.68 14.67 -12.15
CA GLU A 148 -39.37 15.46 -13.19
C GLU A 148 -40.39 14.65 -14.01
N ASN A 149 -40.26 13.32 -14.06
CA ASN A 149 -41.23 12.43 -14.69
C ASN A 149 -42.42 12.05 -13.78
N GLY A 150 -42.38 12.41 -12.48
CA GLY A 150 -43.44 12.11 -11.52
C GLY A 150 -44.40 13.26 -11.23
N GLU A 151 -44.13 14.47 -11.73
CA GLU A 151 -44.99 15.66 -11.53
C GLU A 151 -45.94 15.95 -12.72
N ASN A 152 -45.96 15.07 -13.73
CA ASN A 152 -46.84 15.18 -14.91
C ASN A 152 -47.96 14.12 -14.96
N GLU A 153 -48.27 13.46 -13.84
CA GLU A 153 -49.51 12.68 -13.63
C GLU A 153 -50.39 13.34 -12.56
#